data_AF-A0A5B2VGI9-F1
#
_entry.id   AF-A0A5B2VGI9-F1
#
_cell.length_a   1.000
_cell.length_b   1.000
_cell.length_c   1.000
_cell.angle_alpha   90.00
_cell.angle_beta   90.00
_cell.angle_gamma   90.00
#
_symmetry.space_group_name_H-M   'P 1'
#
loop_
_entity.id
_entity.type
_entity.pdbx_description
1 polymer ?
#
loop_
_entity_poly.entity_id
_entity_poly.type
_entity_poly.pdbx_seq_one_letter_code
_entity_poly.pdbx_strand_id
1 'polypeptide(L)'
;MALFTFKLQFRGGIYISQVEGDDVNEVLVRWVKNLKVDEIQYFGEKNRELLLAEIESGDTYTLAINDTTNVWILFTILRPGNVTLHIIKTLAE
;
A
#
# COMPACT_ATOMS: atom_id res chain seq x y z
N MET A 1 2.44 -16.96 -8.58
CA MET A 1 2.17 -16.26 -7.30
C MET A 1 3.46 -15.80 -6.67
N ALA A 2 3.46 -14.57 -6.16
CA ALA A 2 4.58 -13.95 -5.47
C ALA A 2 4.13 -13.30 -4.17
N LEU A 3 5.05 -13.17 -3.23
CA LEU A 3 4.81 -12.51 -1.94
C LEU A 3 5.15 -11.02 -2.04
N PHE A 4 4.15 -10.18 -1.81
CA PHE A 4 4.30 -8.73 -1.76
C PHE A 4 4.32 -8.24 -0.30
N THR A 5 5.35 -7.49 0.06
CA THR A 5 5.48 -6.81 1.35
C THR A 5 5.08 -5.35 1.21
N PHE A 6 4.14 -4.93 2.05
CA PHE A 6 3.64 -3.56 2.12
C PHE A 6 4.21 -2.90 3.36
N LYS A 7 5.04 -1.88 3.17
CA LYS A 7 5.52 -1.00 4.25
C LYS A 7 4.77 0.32 4.16
N LEU A 8 3.75 0.46 4.98
CA LEU A 8 2.96 1.67 5.14
C LEU A 8 3.61 2.56 6.20
N GLN A 9 3.89 3.80 5.83
CA GLN A 9 4.31 4.86 6.75
C GLN A 9 3.21 5.90 6.84
N PHE A 10 2.75 6.19 8.07
CA PHE A 10 1.70 7.15 8.33
C PHE A 10 1.91 7.79 9.71
N ARG A 11 1.94 9.13 9.76
CA ARG A 11 2.14 9.92 10.99
C ARG A 11 3.33 9.46 11.87
N GLY A 12 4.43 9.06 11.24
CA GLY A 12 5.64 8.59 11.94
C GLY A 12 5.58 7.13 12.40
N GLY A 13 4.43 6.47 12.30
CA GLY A 13 4.30 5.03 12.47
C GLY A 13 4.69 4.26 11.21
N ILE A 14 5.17 3.04 11.38
CA ILE A 14 5.42 2.08 10.31
C ILE A 14 4.59 0.84 10.58
N TYR A 15 3.80 0.44 9.59
CA TYR A 15 3.03 -0.79 9.58
C TYR A 15 3.51 -1.65 8.41
N ILE A 16 3.75 -2.93 8.67
CA ILE A 16 4.21 -3.89 7.68
C ILE A 16 3.26 -5.06 7.64
N SER A 17 2.82 -5.43 6.44
CA SER A 17 2.10 -6.68 6.21
C SER A 17 2.46 -7.27 4.86
N GLN A 18 2.05 -8.52 4.63
CA GLN A 18 2.35 -9.23 3.39
C GLN A 18 1.09 -9.84 2.79
N VAL A 19 1.03 -9.87 1.45
CA VAL A 19 -0.08 -10.43 0.67
C VAL A 19 0.49 -11.16 -0.54
N GLU A 20 -0.07 -12.32 -0.86
CA GLU A 20 0.26 -13.07 -2.07
C GLU A 20 -0.62 -12.69 -3.26
N GLY A 21 -0.03 -12.66 -4.44
CA GLY A 21 -0.74 -12.55 -5.72
C GLY A 21 0.21 -12.50 -6.92
N ASP A 22 -0.30 -12.13 -8.07
CA ASP A 22 0.47 -12.18 -9.33
C ASP A 22 0.78 -10.78 -9.89
N ASP A 23 -0.14 -9.82 -9.70
CA ASP A 23 -0.02 -8.44 -10.16
C ASP A 23 0.01 -7.43 -9.00
N VAL A 24 0.84 -6.40 -9.13
CA VAL A 24 1.03 -5.40 -8.06
C VAL A 24 -0.23 -4.57 -7.79
N ASN A 25 -1.01 -4.23 -8.82
CA ASN A 25 -2.21 -3.42 -8.67
C ASN A 25 -3.34 -4.24 -8.05
N GLU A 26 -3.52 -5.49 -8.49
CA GLU A 26 -4.49 -6.41 -7.89
C GLU A 26 -4.18 -6.64 -6.40
N VAL A 27 -2.91 -6.91 -6.08
CA VAL A 27 -2.45 -7.14 -4.70
C VAL A 27 -2.59 -5.88 -3.86
N LEU A 28 -2.33 -4.69 -4.40
CA LEU A 28 -2.54 -3.42 -3.71
C LEU A 28 -4.01 -3.21 -3.32
N VAL A 29 -4.95 -3.41 -4.25
CA VAL A 29 -6.38 -3.26 -3.97
C VAL A 29 -6.83 -4.26 -2.90
N ARG A 30 -6.40 -5.53 -3.02
CA ARG A 30 -6.66 -6.55 -2.00
C ARG A 30 -6.07 -6.20 -0.64
N TRP A 31 -4.85 -5.65 -0.62
CA TRP A 31 -4.18 -5.23 0.61
C TRP A 31 -4.97 -4.14 1.32
N VAL A 32 -5.39 -3.07 0.62
CA VAL A 32 -6.16 -2.00 1.24
C VAL A 32 -7.50 -2.51 1.76
N LYS A 33 -8.22 -3.35 1.00
CA LYS A 33 -9.51 -3.92 1.42
C LYS A 33 -9.41 -4.75 2.71
N ASN A 34 -8.28 -5.41 2.92
CA ASN A 34 -8.03 -6.26 4.10
C ASN A 34 -7.14 -5.59 5.16
N LEU A 35 -6.89 -4.28 5.04
CA LEU A 35 -6.06 -3.55 5.98
C LEU A 35 -6.72 -3.52 7.35
N LYS A 36 -6.02 -4.04 8.36
CA LYS A 36 -6.42 -4.00 9.76
C LYS A 36 -6.14 -2.62 10.35
N VAL A 37 -7.08 -1.70 10.13
CA VAL A 37 -6.96 -0.30 10.53
C VAL A 37 -6.77 -0.11 12.04
N ASP A 38 -7.31 -1.02 12.85
CA ASP A 38 -7.18 -0.97 14.32
C ASP A 38 -5.74 -1.14 14.82
N GLU A 39 -4.86 -1.73 14.01
CA GLU A 39 -3.43 -1.90 14.32
C GLU A 39 -2.60 -0.66 13.94
N ILE A 40 -3.20 0.32 13.26
CA ILE A 40 -2.51 1.50 12.72
C ILE A 40 -3.03 2.76 13.43
N GLN A 41 -2.22 3.29 14.33
CA GLN A 41 -2.57 4.47 15.12
C GLN A 41 -3.00 5.65 14.21
N TYR A 42 -4.16 6.23 14.52
CA TYR A 42 -4.79 7.34 13.79
C TYR A 42 -5.27 7.03 12.36
N PHE A 43 -5.15 5.79 11.89
CA PHE A 43 -5.62 5.37 10.57
C PHE A 43 -6.90 4.57 10.74
N GLY A 44 -8.06 5.22 10.68
CA GLY A 44 -9.35 4.54 10.80
C GLY A 44 -9.97 4.13 9.47
N GLU A 45 -11.15 3.50 9.54
CA GLU A 45 -11.94 3.03 8.39
C GLU A 45 -12.12 4.07 7.28
N LYS A 46 -12.45 5.32 7.65
CA LYS A 46 -12.59 6.42 6.69
C LYS A 46 -11.31 6.69 5.90
N ASN A 47 -10.13 6.50 6.49
CA ASN A 47 -8.86 6.69 5.79
C ASN A 47 -8.58 5.52 4.83
N ARG A 48 -9.00 4.30 5.21
CA ARG A 48 -8.95 3.12 4.33
C ARG A 48 -9.84 3.32 3.11
N GLU A 49 -11.07 3.79 3.30
CA GLU A 49 -12.01 4.09 2.21
C GLU A 49 -11.47 5.15 1.24
N LEU A 50 -10.89 6.23 1.78
CA LEU A 50 -10.27 7.28 0.96
C LEU A 50 -9.08 6.75 0.16
N LEU A 51 -8.19 6.00 0.81
CA LEU A 51 -7.04 5.39 0.15
C LEU A 51 -7.48 4.40 -0.95
N LEU A 52 -8.52 3.60 -0.68
CA LEU A 52 -9.08 2.68 -1.66
C LEU A 52 -9.65 3.42 -2.86
N ALA A 53 -10.43 4.48 -2.62
CA ALA A 53 -11.00 5.29 -3.69
C ALA A 53 -9.93 5.95 -4.57
N GLU A 54 -8.83 6.43 -3.99
CA GLU A 54 -7.69 7.01 -4.73
C GLU A 54 -6.94 5.97 -5.59
N ILE A 55 -6.85 4.73 -5.11
CA ILE A 55 -6.24 3.62 -5.86
C ILE A 55 -7.17 3.18 -7.01
N GLU A 56 -8.48 3.05 -6.73
CA GLU A 56 -9.46 2.60 -7.72
C GLU A 56 -9.79 3.67 -8.77
N SER A 57 -9.65 4.97 -8.46
CA SER A 57 -9.85 6.05 -9.44
C SER A 57 -8.77 6.08 -10.53
N GLY A 58 -7.61 5.47 -10.27
CA GLY A 58 -6.44 5.50 -11.14
C GLY A 58 -5.67 6.83 -11.09
N ASP A 59 -6.10 7.79 -10.25
CA ASP A 59 -5.37 9.05 -10.03
C ASP A 59 -4.06 8.80 -9.26
N THR A 60 -4.02 7.73 -8.48
CA THR A 60 -2.82 7.26 -7.79
C THR A 60 -2.35 5.96 -8.41
N TYR A 61 -1.12 5.96 -8.91
CA TYR A 61 -0.47 4.78 -9.46
C TYR A 61 0.82 4.48 -8.70
N THR A 62 1.14 3.20 -8.61
CA THR A 62 2.40 2.76 -8.04
C THR A 62 3.53 3.09 -9.00
N LEU A 63 4.49 3.90 -8.55
CA LEU A 63 5.68 4.23 -9.32
C LEU A 63 6.74 3.15 -9.06
N ALA A 64 7.23 2.50 -10.12
CA ALA A 64 8.42 1.67 -10.00
C ALA A 64 9.59 2.57 -9.54
N ILE A 65 10.32 2.15 -8.51
CA ILE A 65 11.51 2.88 -8.08
C ILE A 65 12.60 2.65 -9.13
N ASN A 66 13.33 3.72 -9.49
CA ASN A 66 14.43 3.67 -10.46
C ASN A 66 15.37 2.48 -10.18
N ASP A 67 15.79 1.81 -11.25
CA ASP A 67 16.73 0.69 -11.21
C ASP A 67 16.23 -0.56 -10.44
N THR A 68 14.91 -0.66 -10.19
CA THR A 68 14.28 -1.84 -9.58
C THR A 68 13.13 -2.36 -10.44
N THR A 69 12.96 -3.69 -10.48
CA THR A 69 11.85 -4.36 -11.20
C THR A 69 10.78 -4.93 -10.27
N ASN A 70 11.04 -4.89 -8.97
CA ASN A 70 10.26 -5.56 -7.94
C ASN A 70 9.90 -4.64 -6.76
N VAL A 71 10.15 -3.34 -6.89
CA VAL A 71 9.83 -2.35 -5.86
C VAL A 71 9.03 -1.20 -6.46
N TRP A 72 7.94 -0.89 -5.79
CA TRP A 72 7.09 0.25 -6.15
C TRP A 72 6.83 1.13 -4.93
N ILE A 73 6.53 2.40 -5.20
CA ILE A 73 6.14 3.37 -4.20
C ILE A 73 4.81 4.01 -4.57
N LEU A 74 3.97 4.22 -3.57
CA LEU A 74 2.78 5.03 -3.64
C LEU A 74 2.88 6.12 -2.57
N PHE A 75 2.63 7.36 -2.97
CA PHE A 75 2.59 8.51 -2.07
C PHE A 75 1.25 9.22 -2.24
N THR A 76 0.55 9.45 -1.13
CA THR A 76 -0.67 10.25 -1.12
C THR A 76 -0.78 11.05 0.18
N ILE A 77 -1.65 12.06 0.17
CA ILE A 77 -1.93 12.91 1.31
C ILE A 77 -3.38 12.69 1.72
N LEU A 78 -3.59 12.04 2.86
CA LEU A 78 -4.90 12.00 3.49
C LEU A 78 -5.02 13.23 4.42
N ARG A 79 -6.25 13.71 4.69
CA ARG A 79 -6.49 14.82 5.64
C ARG A 79 -5.67 14.75 6.94
N PRO A 80 -5.54 13.59 7.61
CA PRO A 80 -4.75 13.50 8.82
C PRO A 80 -3.23 13.54 8.61
N GLY A 81 -2.70 13.26 7.42
CA GLY A 81 -1.27 13.30 7.15
C GLY A 81 -0.84 12.50 5.91
N ASN A 82 0.46 12.49 5.66
CA ASN A 82 1.05 11.83 4.50
C ASN A 82 1.05 10.32 4.69
N VAL A 83 0.72 9.63 3.60
CA VAL A 83 0.81 8.18 3.45
C VAL A 83 1.94 7.90 2.47
N THR A 84 2.89 7.09 2.89
CA THR A 84 3.92 6.55 2.01
C THR A 84 3.91 5.04 2.09
N LEU A 85 3.66 4.39 0.96
CA LEU A 85 3.54 2.96 0.86
C LEU A 85 4.66 2.45 -0.04
N HIS A 86 5.52 1.59 0.49
CA HIS A 86 6.45 0.81 -0.32
C HIS A 86 5.86 -0.57 -0.53
N ILE A 87 5.89 -1.05 -1.76
CA ILE A 87 5.39 -2.35 -2.17
C ILE A 87 6.59 -3.11 -2.73
N ILE A 88 6.95 -4.22 -2.12
CA ILE A 88 8.16 -4.97 -2.44
C ILE A 88 7.75 -6.40 -2.79
N LYS A 89 7.96 -6.82 -4.03
CA LYS A 89 7.84 -8.22 -4.42
C LYS A 89 9.09 -8.95 -3.94
N THR A 90 8.92 -9.76 -2.89
CA THR A 90 10.02 -10.35 -2.09
C THR A 90 10.39 -11.77 -2.50
N LEU A 91 9.48 -12.54 -3.09
CA LEU A 91 9.79 -13.85 -3.69
C LEU A 91 8.69 -14.24 -4.68
N ALA A 92 9.09 -14.75 -5.84
CA ALA A 92 8.27 -15.56 -6.73
C ALA A 92 9.00 -16.91 -6.81
N GLU A 93 8.29 -18.03 -6.68
CA GLU A 93 8.79 -19.30 -7.23
C GLU A 93 8.94 -19.19 -8.75
#